data_AF-A0A938QY83-F1
#
_entry.id   AF-A0A938QY83-F1
#
_cell.length_a   1.000
_cell.length_b   1.000
_cell.length_c   1.000
_cell.angle_alpha   90.00
_cell.angle_beta   90.00
_cell.angle_gamma   90.00
#
_symmetry.space_group_name_H-M   'P 1'
#
loop_
_entity.id
_entity.type
_entity.pdbx_description
1 polymer ?
#
loop_
_entity_poly.entity_id
_entity_poly.type
_entity_poly.pdbx_seq_one_letter_code
_entity_poly.pdbx_strand_id
1 'polypeptide(L)'
;MGPDRAGAWRCHVRRHRGDQRRPDEGRALLQGRRAHPLDRHAQQVGHHPSHRRRAPLRPQAELRRLTGRRRIALATGAGLSGSLRAPAPGPRHRRCRVLVGAREVTLAAARAVVGQAEALWPGDDVHAALGRSHDAVVVALHEGLGGLDADVLGAAAGLVRGGGLLVVCAPPAPPPQPALAVYPYGVADVGDRFWRRVLAHLAAVADDQPWAPPGDVATHGTDEQAVVVARLVQRLGAPRPTRAALLAARGRGKSSALGLAARALAAGGARVLISAPHERAAAEALRFAGAGVAFVPTDVLAQGGVAADAVLVDEAAQLPVPLLRALVDALPAARFAFATTTHGYEGTGRGFVVRFLAALPDVEVLSLRAPIRWAEGCPLEAAVDAALLLDVTPDVSPDVTPDVTPDVTPDVTPDVSPDVTP
;
A
#
# COMPACT_ATOMS: atom_id res chain seq x y z
N MET A 1 -35.27 14.12 41.68
CA MET A 1 -34.50 13.83 42.90
C MET A 1 -33.68 12.58 42.60
N GLY A 2 -32.49 12.64 42.02
CA GLY A 2 -31.30 13.38 42.45
C GLY A 2 -30.45 12.47 43.35
N PRO A 3 -29.47 11.71 42.80
CA PRO A 3 -28.44 11.04 43.58
C PRO A 3 -27.21 11.95 43.72
N ASP A 4 -26.52 11.94 44.85
CA ASP A 4 -25.09 12.28 44.85
C ASP A 4 -24.38 11.76 46.11
N ARG A 5 -23.41 10.86 45.90
CA ARG A 5 -22.38 10.49 46.88
C ARG A 5 -21.03 10.79 46.22
N ALA A 6 -20.52 11.98 46.48
CA ALA A 6 -19.14 12.35 46.25
C ALA A 6 -18.28 11.89 47.44
N GLY A 7 -17.23 11.13 47.16
CA GLY A 7 -16.22 10.70 48.13
C GLY A 7 -14.86 10.59 47.45
N ALA A 8 -14.07 11.65 47.56
CA ALA A 8 -12.73 11.77 47.00
C ALA A 8 -11.69 10.95 47.79
N TRP A 9 -10.77 10.27 47.10
CA TRP A 9 -9.44 9.95 47.64
C TRP A 9 -8.36 10.12 46.58
N ARG A 10 -7.32 10.85 46.99
CA ARG A 10 -6.19 11.38 46.22
C ARG A 10 -5.13 10.30 46.00
N CYS A 11 -4.55 10.24 44.81
CA CYS A 11 -3.42 9.36 44.51
C CYS A 11 -2.09 10.13 44.65
N HIS A 12 -1.20 9.66 45.53
CA HIS A 12 0.12 10.21 45.80
C HIS A 12 1.14 9.78 44.72
N VAL A 13 1.74 10.76 44.04
CA VAL A 13 2.91 10.57 43.18
C VAL A 13 4.17 10.65 44.04
N ARG A 14 4.87 9.52 44.24
CA ARG A 14 6.22 9.50 44.82
C ARG A 14 7.27 9.73 43.73
N ARG A 15 8.03 10.82 43.84
CA ARG A 15 9.28 11.07 43.11
C ARG A 15 10.42 10.31 43.80
N HIS A 16 11.16 9.48 43.05
CA HIS A 16 12.44 8.94 43.50
C HIS A 16 13.59 9.80 42.94
N ARG A 17 14.44 10.30 43.85
CA ARG A 17 15.74 10.93 43.59
C ARG A 17 16.84 10.06 44.20
N GLY A 18 17.97 9.96 43.48
CA GLY A 18 19.31 9.69 43.99
C GLY A 18 19.71 8.21 44.09
N ASP A 19 20.77 7.82 43.38
CA ASP A 19 22.10 7.80 44.00
C ASP A 19 23.21 7.71 42.93
N GLN A 20 24.24 8.53 43.08
CA GLN A 20 25.44 8.54 42.26
C GLN A 20 26.52 7.74 43.00
N ARG A 21 27.12 6.73 42.36
CA ARG A 21 28.42 6.19 42.78
C ARG A 21 29.31 5.93 41.57
N ARG A 22 30.49 6.57 41.57
CA ARG A 22 31.69 6.14 40.82
C ARG A 22 32.32 4.92 41.52
N PRO A 23 33.17 4.15 40.83
CA PRO A 23 34.61 4.40 40.97
C PRO A 23 35.46 4.17 39.69
N ASP A 24 36.51 4.99 39.60
CA ASP A 24 37.93 4.76 39.29
C ASP A 24 38.46 3.89 38.12
N GLU A 25 39.37 4.58 37.43
CA GLU A 25 40.59 4.23 36.69
C GLU A 25 41.09 2.77 36.62
N GLY A 26 41.43 2.35 35.40
CA GLY A 26 42.25 1.17 35.13
C GLY A 26 42.74 1.14 33.68
N ARG A 27 43.94 1.67 33.43
CA ARG A 27 44.66 1.62 32.15
C ARG A 27 45.37 0.27 31.97
N ALA A 28 45.41 -0.19 30.72
CA ALA A 28 46.34 -1.15 30.10
C ALA A 28 46.15 -2.66 30.36
N LEU A 29 45.89 -3.41 29.27
CA LEU A 29 46.81 -4.42 28.74
C LEU A 29 46.32 -4.95 27.37
N LEU A 30 47.09 -4.63 26.33
CA LEU A 30 47.14 -5.35 25.07
C LEU A 30 47.65 -6.77 25.33
N GLN A 31 47.04 -7.80 24.71
CA GLN A 31 47.74 -8.85 23.96
C GLN A 31 46.79 -9.96 23.48
N GLY A 32 46.78 -10.17 22.15
CA GLY A 32 46.92 -11.50 21.57
C GLY A 32 45.66 -12.35 21.34
N ARG A 33 45.18 -12.36 20.08
CA ARG A 33 44.67 -13.56 19.36
C ARG A 33 44.62 -13.21 17.87
N ARG A 34 45.77 -13.31 17.19
CA ARG A 34 46.14 -14.38 16.23
C ARG A 34 45.10 -14.62 15.14
N ALA A 35 45.35 -13.98 14.00
CA ALA A 35 44.92 -14.38 12.68
C ALA A 35 45.70 -15.63 12.21
N HIS A 36 45.06 -16.48 11.41
CA HIS A 36 45.68 -17.55 10.61
C HIS A 36 44.79 -17.79 9.35
N PRO A 37 45.32 -18.41 8.28
CA PRO A 37 45.49 -17.73 6.99
C PRO A 37 45.09 -18.60 5.79
N LEU A 38 44.47 -18.07 4.74
CA LEU A 38 44.56 -18.73 3.43
C LEU A 38 44.63 -17.67 2.34
N ASP A 39 45.87 -17.25 2.09
CA ASP A 39 46.31 -16.79 0.78
C ASP A 39 46.70 -18.04 -0.02
N ARG A 40 46.14 -18.19 -1.22
CA ARG A 40 46.70 -18.82 -2.43
C ARG A 40 45.54 -19.23 -3.33
N HIS A 41 45.23 -18.41 -4.32
CA HIS A 41 45.05 -18.80 -5.72
C HIS A 41 44.81 -17.51 -6.52
N ALA A 42 45.90 -16.78 -6.76
CA ALA A 42 45.96 -15.76 -7.80
C ALA A 42 46.94 -16.27 -8.85
N GLN A 43 46.42 -16.84 -9.94
CA GLN A 43 47.02 -16.73 -11.26
C GLN A 43 46.11 -17.35 -12.34
N GLN A 44 46.03 -16.63 -13.45
CA GLN A 44 45.49 -17.00 -14.77
C GLN A 44 43.97 -16.98 -14.94
N VAL A 45 43.42 -15.84 -15.42
CA VAL A 45 42.68 -15.79 -16.69
C VAL A 45 42.81 -14.38 -17.31
N GLY A 46 43.37 -14.31 -18.51
CA GLY A 46 42.87 -13.51 -19.64
C GLY A 46 42.96 -11.98 -19.61
N HIS A 47 43.98 -11.44 -20.27
CA HIS A 47 43.96 -10.11 -20.87
C HIS A 47 42.93 -10.00 -22.00
N HIS A 48 41.99 -9.05 -21.92
CA HIS A 48 41.41 -8.34 -23.08
C HIS A 48 40.63 -7.06 -22.66
N PRO A 49 40.34 -6.12 -23.57
CA PRO A 49 41.03 -4.84 -23.66
C PRO A 49 40.37 -3.68 -22.87
N SER A 50 41.20 -2.68 -22.60
CA SER A 50 40.87 -1.33 -22.13
C SER A 50 39.52 -0.79 -22.61
N HIS A 51 38.54 -0.73 -21.71
CA HIS A 51 37.38 0.16 -21.88
C HIS A 51 37.87 1.61 -21.85
N ARG A 52 37.93 2.24 -23.03
CA ARG A 52 38.03 3.70 -23.14
C ARG A 52 36.92 4.32 -22.28
N ARG A 53 37.30 5.05 -21.23
CA ARG A 53 36.40 5.95 -20.50
C ARG A 53 35.81 6.91 -21.53
N ARG A 54 34.57 6.68 -21.96
CA ARG A 54 33.79 7.69 -22.68
C ARG A 54 33.56 8.83 -21.70
N ALA A 55 33.93 10.05 -22.12
CA ALA A 55 33.63 11.27 -21.39
C ALA A 55 32.13 11.33 -21.05
N PRO A 56 31.73 11.89 -19.89
CA PRO A 56 30.33 11.95 -19.50
C PRO A 56 29.55 12.74 -20.55
N LEU A 57 28.65 12.04 -21.25
CA LEU A 57 27.70 12.66 -22.17
C LEU A 57 26.78 13.55 -21.34
N ARG A 58 26.62 14.81 -21.77
CA ARG A 58 25.77 15.80 -21.09
C ARG A 58 24.34 15.22 -20.93
N PRO A 59 23.75 15.24 -19.72
CA PRO A 59 22.45 14.61 -19.41
C PRO A 59 21.28 15.02 -20.34
N GLN A 60 21.39 16.19 -20.98
CA GLN A 60 20.36 16.75 -21.86
C GLN A 60 20.21 16.02 -23.21
N ALA A 61 21.25 15.33 -23.70
CA ALA A 61 21.24 14.72 -25.02
C ALA A 61 20.56 13.33 -25.03
N GLU A 62 20.60 12.61 -23.92
CA GLU A 62 20.04 11.26 -23.79
C GLU A 62 18.54 11.29 -23.45
N LEU A 63 18.09 12.31 -22.71
CA LEU A 63 16.65 12.59 -22.51
C LEU A 63 15.92 12.83 -23.84
N ARG A 64 16.55 13.52 -24.80
CA ARG A 64 15.96 13.78 -26.13
C ARG A 64 15.89 12.56 -27.03
N ARG A 65 16.78 11.56 -26.84
CA ARG A 65 16.79 10.31 -27.63
C ARG A 65 15.80 9.27 -27.11
N LEU A 66 15.52 9.25 -25.81
CA LEU A 66 14.63 8.26 -25.18
C LEU A 66 13.14 8.67 -25.23
N THR A 67 12.81 9.92 -25.58
CA THR A 67 11.43 10.39 -25.81
C THR A 67 11.00 10.18 -27.26
N GLY A 68 11.01 8.92 -27.72
CA GLY A 68 10.45 8.54 -29.01
C GLY A 68 9.00 9.03 -29.16
N ARG A 69 8.80 10.06 -29.98
CA ARG A 69 7.52 10.56 -30.53
C ARG A 69 6.37 10.86 -29.55
N ARG A 70 6.64 11.19 -28.28
CA ARG A 70 5.68 11.93 -27.42
C ARG A 70 6.36 13.18 -26.87
N ARG A 71 5.95 14.33 -27.39
CA ARG A 71 6.39 15.66 -26.95
C ARG A 71 5.95 15.90 -25.51
N ILE A 72 6.82 15.64 -24.54
CA ILE A 72 6.70 16.24 -23.20
C ILE A 72 7.43 17.56 -23.28
N ALA A 73 6.66 18.63 -23.48
CA ALA A 73 7.20 19.97 -23.39
C ALA A 73 7.27 20.37 -21.92
N LEU A 74 8.49 20.55 -21.44
CA LEU A 74 8.81 21.23 -20.20
C LEU A 74 8.31 22.68 -20.32
N ALA A 75 7.29 23.04 -19.56
CA ALA A 75 6.74 24.38 -19.56
C ALA A 75 7.69 25.36 -18.84
N THR A 76 8.56 26.01 -19.59
CA THR A 76 8.77 27.46 -19.40
C THR A 76 7.65 28.15 -20.16
N GLY A 77 6.86 28.99 -19.49
CA GLY A 77 5.61 29.55 -20.02
C GLY A 77 5.67 30.03 -21.47
N ALA A 78 5.04 29.29 -22.38
CA ALA A 78 4.45 29.73 -23.64
C ALA A 78 3.81 28.51 -24.35
N GLY A 79 2.51 28.62 -24.63
CA GLY A 79 1.68 27.84 -25.58
C GLY A 79 2.08 26.40 -25.95
N LEU A 80 1.29 25.42 -25.47
CA LEU A 80 1.35 24.04 -25.95
C LEU A 80 0.09 23.67 -26.74
N SER A 81 0.19 23.74 -28.07
CA SER A 81 -0.73 23.07 -28.99
C SER A 81 0.01 21.91 -29.65
N GLY A 82 -0.37 20.68 -29.32
CA GLY A 82 0.10 19.47 -30.01
C GLY A 82 0.60 18.35 -29.09
N SER A 83 -0.31 17.69 -28.40
CA SER A 83 -0.12 16.33 -27.86
C SER A 83 -1.42 15.57 -28.07
N LEU A 84 -1.33 14.30 -28.47
CA LEU A 84 -2.46 13.36 -28.52
C LEU A 84 -3.12 13.36 -27.14
N ARG A 85 -4.19 14.13 -26.99
CA ARG A 85 -4.92 14.31 -25.74
C ARG A 85 -5.46 12.94 -25.33
N ALA A 86 -5.17 12.53 -24.09
CA ALA A 86 -6.02 11.55 -23.44
C ALA A 86 -7.48 12.04 -23.56
N PRO A 87 -8.46 11.15 -23.77
CA PRO A 87 -9.86 11.55 -23.81
C PRO A 87 -10.16 12.39 -22.58
N ALA A 88 -10.92 13.48 -22.78
CA ALA A 88 -11.24 14.40 -21.69
C ALA A 88 -11.84 13.58 -20.52
N PRO A 89 -11.32 13.74 -19.29
CA PRO A 89 -11.79 12.97 -18.16
C PRO A 89 -13.30 13.19 -18.00
N GLY A 90 -14.05 12.10 -17.80
CA GLY A 90 -15.47 12.16 -17.49
C GLY A 90 -15.71 12.92 -16.18
N PRO A 91 -16.96 13.31 -15.88
CA PRO A 91 -17.28 14.23 -14.79
C PRO A 91 -16.88 13.72 -13.39
N ARG A 92 -16.78 12.39 -13.21
CA ARG A 92 -16.32 11.75 -11.95
C ARG A 92 -14.93 11.12 -12.07
N HIS A 93 -14.22 11.31 -13.19
CA HIS A 93 -12.81 10.93 -13.28
C HIS A 93 -11.96 11.93 -12.51
N ARG A 94 -11.05 11.41 -11.70
CA ARG A 94 -10.06 12.23 -11.00
C ARG A 94 -9.03 12.76 -11.99
N ARG A 95 -8.54 13.96 -11.74
CA ARG A 95 -7.54 14.64 -12.57
C ARG A 95 -6.17 14.64 -11.90
N CYS A 96 -5.13 14.75 -12.71
CA CYS A 96 -3.75 14.85 -12.27
C CYS A 96 -3.15 16.16 -12.80
N ARG A 97 -2.41 16.90 -11.98
CA ARG A 97 -1.56 18.02 -12.41
C ARG A 97 -0.13 17.72 -11.98
N VAL A 98 0.82 17.83 -12.90
CA VAL A 98 2.24 17.67 -12.59
C VAL A 98 2.94 19.01 -12.79
N LEU A 99 3.53 19.53 -11.71
CA LEU A 99 4.24 20.80 -11.67
C LEU A 99 5.73 20.52 -11.40
N VAL A 100 6.59 20.83 -12.37
CA VAL A 100 8.04 20.56 -12.26
C VAL A 100 8.79 21.87 -12.07
N GLY A 101 9.59 21.98 -11.02
CA GLY A 101 10.37 23.17 -10.73
C GLY A 101 10.87 23.28 -9.30
N ALA A 102 11.34 24.48 -8.94
CA ALA A 102 11.71 24.81 -7.57
C ALA A 102 10.51 24.67 -6.63
N ARG A 103 10.77 24.25 -5.39
CA ARG A 103 9.76 23.95 -4.37
C ARG A 103 8.75 25.09 -4.22
N GLU A 104 9.23 26.30 -4.00
CA GLU A 104 8.41 27.48 -3.74
C GLU A 104 7.52 27.81 -4.95
N VAL A 105 8.06 27.67 -6.15
CA VAL A 105 7.35 27.94 -7.41
C VAL A 105 6.23 26.93 -7.64
N THR A 106 6.54 25.63 -7.50
CA THR A 106 5.56 24.57 -7.70
C THR A 106 4.44 24.61 -6.66
N LEU A 107 4.76 24.89 -5.40
CA LEU A 107 3.76 25.03 -4.34
C LEU A 107 2.89 26.28 -4.52
N ALA A 108 3.46 27.40 -4.96
CA ALA A 108 2.68 28.60 -5.28
C ALA A 108 1.72 28.34 -6.45
N ALA A 109 2.19 27.65 -7.49
CA ALA A 109 1.34 27.24 -8.62
C ALA A 109 0.26 26.24 -8.18
N ALA A 110 0.56 25.29 -7.29
CA ALA A 110 -0.43 24.39 -6.71
C ALA A 110 -1.52 25.16 -5.95
N ARG A 111 -1.16 26.16 -5.14
CA ARG A 111 -2.12 27.05 -4.45
C ARG A 111 -3.00 27.81 -5.44
N ALA A 112 -2.43 28.30 -6.53
CA ALA A 112 -3.20 28.99 -7.56
C ALA A 112 -4.22 28.07 -8.25
N VAL A 113 -3.86 26.81 -8.51
CA VAL A 113 -4.76 25.83 -9.15
C VAL A 113 -5.84 25.32 -8.18
N VAL A 114 -5.48 25.02 -6.94
CA VAL A 114 -6.40 24.49 -5.92
C VAL A 114 -7.37 25.58 -5.44
N GLY A 115 -6.92 26.84 -5.37
CA GLY A 115 -7.74 27.96 -4.92
C GLY A 115 -8.20 27.78 -3.48
N GLN A 116 -9.52 27.83 -3.28
CA GLN A 116 -10.17 27.73 -1.96
C GLN A 116 -10.80 26.33 -1.72
N ALA A 117 -10.51 25.35 -2.57
CA ALA A 117 -11.08 24.00 -2.43
C ALA A 117 -10.54 23.29 -1.17
N GLU A 118 -11.30 22.31 -0.65
CA GLU A 118 -10.86 21.50 0.48
C GLU A 118 -9.70 20.61 0.05
N ALA A 119 -8.50 20.89 0.55
CA ALA A 119 -7.29 20.22 0.10
C ALA A 119 -6.39 19.73 1.25
N LEU A 120 -5.77 18.58 1.02
CA LEU A 120 -4.67 18.09 1.82
C LEU A 120 -3.34 18.59 1.24
N TRP A 121 -2.46 19.13 2.08
CA TRP A 121 -1.20 19.76 1.67
C TRP A 121 0.03 18.97 2.15
N PRO A 122 1.21 19.19 1.54
CA PRO A 122 2.44 18.55 1.99
C PRO A 122 2.75 18.89 3.45
N GLY A 123 3.04 17.86 4.25
CA GLY A 123 3.24 17.97 5.69
C GLY A 123 2.02 17.58 6.53
N ASP A 124 0.83 17.53 5.93
CA ASP A 124 -0.33 16.92 6.58
C ASP A 124 -0.16 15.40 6.66
N ASP A 125 -0.70 14.80 7.72
CA ASP A 125 -0.65 13.35 7.91
C ASP A 125 -1.67 12.65 6.98
N VAL A 126 -1.16 12.13 5.86
CA VAL A 126 -1.93 11.37 4.87
C VAL A 126 -2.58 10.13 5.47
N HIS A 127 -1.91 9.46 6.42
CA HIS A 127 -2.46 8.30 7.11
C HIS A 127 -3.59 8.71 8.07
N ALA A 128 -3.52 9.91 8.65
CA ALA A 128 -4.63 10.47 9.40
C ALA A 128 -5.80 10.97 8.53
N ALA A 129 -5.57 11.23 7.25
CA ALA A 129 -6.63 11.59 6.31
C ALA A 129 -7.40 10.36 5.78
N LEU A 130 -6.91 9.13 6.02
CA LEU A 130 -7.57 7.89 5.58
C LEU A 130 -9.04 7.82 6.05
N GLY A 131 -9.89 7.30 5.16
CA GLY A 131 -11.35 7.26 5.34
C GLY A 131 -12.08 8.48 4.77
N ARG A 132 -11.44 9.64 4.73
CA ARG A 132 -12.00 10.88 4.16
C ARG A 132 -11.77 10.96 2.64
N SER A 133 -12.42 11.93 2.00
CA SER A 133 -12.12 12.29 0.61
C SER A 133 -11.99 13.80 0.51
N HIS A 134 -11.06 14.28 -0.31
CA HIS A 134 -10.78 15.70 -0.50
C HIS A 134 -11.02 16.11 -1.96
N ASP A 135 -11.30 17.40 -2.16
CA ASP A 135 -11.38 18.00 -3.49
C ASP A 135 -10.03 17.93 -4.20
N ALA A 136 -8.98 18.29 -3.47
CA ALA A 136 -7.63 18.23 -3.97
C ALA A 136 -6.68 17.59 -2.96
N VAL A 137 -5.62 16.97 -3.47
CA VAL A 137 -4.52 16.48 -2.66
C VAL A 137 -3.23 16.91 -3.33
N VAL A 138 -2.36 17.57 -2.57
CA VAL A 138 -1.08 18.08 -3.07
C VAL A 138 0.05 17.27 -2.48
N VAL A 139 0.81 16.59 -3.34
CA VAL A 139 2.00 15.81 -2.98
C VAL A 139 3.24 16.56 -3.46
N ALA A 140 4.17 16.83 -2.56
CA ALA A 140 5.45 17.44 -2.91
C ALA A 140 6.57 16.40 -2.81
N LEU A 141 7.25 16.18 -3.94
CA LEU A 141 8.35 15.23 -4.05
C LEU A 141 9.71 15.89 -3.81
N HIS A 142 9.74 17.10 -3.26
CA HIS A 142 10.96 17.82 -2.93
C HIS A 142 11.63 17.24 -1.67
N GLU A 143 12.94 17.39 -1.58
CA GLU A 143 13.70 17.03 -0.38
C GLU A 143 13.17 17.79 0.86
N GLY A 144 13.12 17.11 2.01
CA GLY A 144 12.58 17.66 3.25
C GLY A 144 11.05 17.81 3.29
N LEU A 145 10.34 17.39 2.24
CA LEU A 145 8.87 17.33 2.19
C LEU A 145 8.34 15.92 1.92
N GLY A 146 9.14 14.90 2.22
CA GLY A 146 8.79 13.49 2.03
C GLY A 146 9.48 12.84 0.82
N GLY A 147 9.94 13.62 -0.16
CA GLY A 147 10.54 13.05 -1.37
C GLY A 147 9.56 12.17 -2.15
N LEU A 148 10.08 11.18 -2.89
CA LEU A 148 9.21 10.19 -3.55
C LEU A 148 9.01 8.98 -2.63
N ASP A 149 7.87 8.96 -1.96
CA ASP A 149 7.38 7.83 -1.17
C ASP A 149 6.19 7.17 -1.90
N ALA A 150 6.33 5.87 -2.19
CA ALA A 150 5.34 5.09 -2.93
C ALA A 150 4.02 4.92 -2.16
N ASP A 151 4.10 4.73 -0.84
CA ASP A 151 2.96 4.51 0.03
C ASP A 151 2.17 5.81 0.19
N VAL A 152 2.88 6.92 0.39
CA VAL A 152 2.27 8.26 0.45
C VAL A 152 1.58 8.59 -0.88
N LEU A 153 2.22 8.33 -2.04
CA LEU A 153 1.62 8.58 -3.34
C LEU A 153 0.35 7.73 -3.55
N GLY A 154 0.40 6.44 -3.24
CA GLY A 154 -0.74 5.53 -3.35
C GLY A 154 -1.89 5.94 -2.41
N ALA A 155 -1.57 6.30 -1.17
CA ALA A 155 -2.53 6.77 -0.19
C ALA A 155 -3.19 8.10 -0.62
N ALA A 156 -2.36 9.08 -1.02
CA ALA A 156 -2.79 10.41 -1.46
C ALA A 156 -3.71 10.33 -2.69
N ALA A 157 -3.35 9.53 -3.69
CA ALA A 157 -4.20 9.32 -4.86
C ALA A 157 -5.58 8.77 -4.45
N GLY A 158 -5.62 7.82 -3.50
CA GLY A 158 -6.86 7.23 -2.97
C GLY A 158 -7.74 8.17 -2.14
N LEU A 159 -7.24 9.34 -1.71
CA LEU A 159 -7.99 10.36 -0.97
C LEU A 159 -8.71 11.37 -1.89
N VAL A 160 -8.33 11.44 -3.16
CA VAL A 160 -8.97 12.36 -4.12
C VAL A 160 -10.36 11.83 -4.48
N ARG A 161 -11.41 12.64 -4.26
CA ARG A 161 -12.79 12.27 -4.64
C ARG A 161 -12.99 12.32 -6.15
N GLY A 162 -14.02 11.64 -6.68
CA GLY A 162 -14.35 11.69 -8.10
C GLY A 162 -14.55 13.13 -8.60
N GLY A 163 -13.89 13.49 -9.71
CA GLY A 163 -13.84 14.87 -10.21
C GLY A 163 -12.80 15.78 -9.52
N GLY A 164 -12.20 15.31 -8.43
CA GLY A 164 -11.14 16.00 -7.71
C GLY A 164 -9.78 15.98 -8.42
N LEU A 165 -8.79 16.62 -7.79
CA LEU A 165 -7.48 16.88 -8.37
C LEU A 165 -6.33 16.38 -7.50
N LEU A 166 -5.47 15.53 -8.06
CA LEU A 166 -4.14 15.27 -7.50
C LEU A 166 -3.14 16.27 -8.12
N VAL A 167 -2.45 17.05 -7.29
CA VAL A 167 -1.35 17.93 -7.74
C VAL A 167 -0.03 17.37 -7.25
N VAL A 168 0.88 17.08 -8.18
CA VAL A 168 2.23 16.58 -7.88
C VAL A 168 3.26 17.67 -8.16
N CYS A 169 3.88 18.16 -7.10
CA CYS A 169 4.96 19.14 -7.15
C CYS A 169 6.30 18.38 -7.15
N ALA A 170 7.05 18.44 -8.24
CA ALA A 170 8.26 17.66 -8.43
C ALA A 170 9.48 18.55 -8.68
N PRO A 171 10.66 18.29 -8.09
CA PRO A 171 11.91 18.88 -8.56
C PRO A 171 12.26 18.46 -10.01
N PRO A 172 13.12 19.20 -10.72
CA PRO A 172 13.58 18.82 -12.07
C PRO A 172 14.41 17.53 -12.12
N ALA A 173 15.00 17.13 -11.00
CA ALA A 173 15.81 15.94 -10.82
C ALA A 173 15.35 15.20 -9.54
N PRO A 174 15.51 13.86 -9.47
CA PRO A 174 15.11 13.12 -8.28
C PRO A 174 15.85 13.62 -7.02
N PRO A 175 15.16 13.79 -5.89
CA PRO A 175 15.84 13.95 -4.61
C PRO A 175 16.54 12.63 -4.23
N PRO A 176 17.51 12.66 -3.30
CA PRO A 176 18.05 11.44 -2.69
C PRO A 176 16.95 10.57 -2.08
N GLN A 177 16.99 9.26 -2.31
CA GLN A 177 15.96 8.30 -1.86
C GLN A 177 16.59 7.21 -0.97
N PRO A 178 16.90 7.51 0.30
CA PRO A 178 17.56 6.57 1.20
C PRO A 178 16.73 5.32 1.48
N ALA A 179 15.39 5.43 1.43
CA ALA A 179 14.48 4.31 1.61
C ALA A 179 14.61 3.21 0.54
N LEU A 180 15.17 3.55 -0.63
CA LEU A 180 15.43 2.58 -1.71
C LEU A 180 16.85 1.98 -1.67
N ALA A 181 17.72 2.50 -0.79
CA ALA A 181 19.06 1.97 -0.63
C ALA A 181 19.01 0.69 0.21
N VAL A 182 19.38 -0.44 -0.40
CA VAL A 182 19.38 -1.76 0.24
C VAL A 182 20.80 -2.30 0.22
N TYR A 183 21.29 -2.80 1.37
CA TYR A 183 22.63 -3.39 1.47
C TYR A 183 22.86 -4.45 0.37
N PRO A 184 24.01 -4.44 -0.32
CA PRO A 184 25.22 -3.64 -0.06
C PRO A 184 25.25 -2.24 -0.69
N TYR A 185 24.17 -1.80 -1.34
CA TYR A 185 24.09 -0.52 -2.06
C TYR A 185 23.77 0.66 -1.13
N GLY A 186 24.38 1.82 -1.40
CA GLY A 186 24.13 3.06 -0.71
C GLY A 186 23.19 4.01 -1.47
N VAL A 187 22.86 5.15 -0.86
CA VAL A 187 21.96 6.16 -1.47
C VAL A 187 22.50 6.67 -2.81
N ALA A 188 23.82 6.73 -2.99
CA ALA A 188 24.45 7.15 -4.23
C ALA A 188 24.27 6.14 -5.38
N ASP A 189 24.00 4.87 -5.08
CA ASP A 189 23.74 3.82 -6.06
C ASP A 189 22.27 3.81 -6.51
N VAL A 190 21.39 4.51 -5.79
CA VAL A 190 19.99 4.66 -6.16
C VAL A 190 19.87 5.57 -7.37
N GLY A 191 19.62 4.95 -8.53
CA GLY A 191 19.40 5.67 -9.78
C GLY A 191 18.03 6.35 -9.88
N ASP A 192 17.76 6.93 -11.05
CA ASP A 192 16.53 7.71 -11.31
C ASP A 192 15.36 6.89 -11.88
N ARG A 193 15.48 5.55 -11.96
CA ARG A 193 14.53 4.70 -12.69
C ARG A 193 13.12 4.78 -12.11
N PHE A 194 12.99 4.67 -10.79
CA PHE A 194 11.70 4.75 -10.11
C PHE A 194 11.08 6.14 -10.26
N TRP A 195 11.88 7.19 -10.06
CA TRP A 195 11.49 8.58 -10.31
C TRP A 195 10.94 8.81 -11.71
N ARG A 196 11.69 8.39 -12.73
CA ARG A 196 11.31 8.52 -14.14
C ARG A 196 10.05 7.73 -14.46
N ARG A 197 9.90 6.52 -13.90
CA ARG A 197 8.69 5.71 -14.05
C ARG A 197 7.47 6.46 -13.50
N VAL A 198 7.51 6.88 -12.24
CA VAL A 198 6.38 7.55 -11.58
C VAL A 198 5.99 8.82 -12.33
N LEU A 199 6.96 9.70 -12.62
CA LEU A 199 6.66 10.93 -13.36
C LEU A 199 6.14 10.67 -14.78
N ALA A 200 6.66 9.65 -15.48
CA ALA A 200 6.18 9.34 -16.84
C ALA A 200 4.71 8.91 -16.85
N HIS A 201 4.31 8.05 -15.90
CA HIS A 201 2.91 7.60 -15.81
C HIS A 201 1.97 8.74 -15.39
N LEU A 202 2.36 9.55 -14.41
CA LEU A 202 1.55 10.69 -13.97
C LEU A 202 1.45 11.80 -15.02
N ALA A 203 2.56 12.11 -15.70
CA ALA A 203 2.58 13.10 -16.78
C ALA A 203 1.75 12.66 -18.00
N ALA A 204 1.66 11.35 -18.26
CA ALA A 204 0.83 10.83 -19.35
C ALA A 204 -0.67 11.10 -19.17
N VAL A 205 -1.12 11.31 -17.93
CA VAL A 205 -2.51 11.63 -17.58
C VAL A 205 -2.66 13.03 -16.98
N ALA A 206 -1.62 13.86 -17.06
CA ALA A 206 -1.67 15.23 -16.57
C ALA A 206 -2.66 16.05 -17.40
N ASP A 207 -3.55 16.76 -16.71
CA ASP A 207 -4.54 17.65 -17.28
C ASP A 207 -4.17 19.09 -16.98
N ASP A 208 -3.81 19.83 -18.05
CA ASP A 208 -3.48 21.25 -17.95
C ASP A 208 -4.68 22.21 -17.97
N GLN A 209 -5.88 21.69 -18.23
CA GLN A 209 -7.09 22.52 -18.28
C GLN A 209 -7.43 23.12 -16.91
N PRO A 210 -8.11 24.28 -16.88
CA PRO A 210 -8.67 24.82 -15.64
C PRO A 210 -9.49 23.76 -14.91
N TRP A 211 -9.30 23.69 -13.59
CA TRP A 211 -10.03 22.79 -12.72
C TRP A 211 -10.89 23.61 -11.76
N ALA A 212 -12.08 23.10 -11.48
CA ALA A 212 -12.95 23.58 -10.43
C ALA A 212 -13.31 22.38 -9.55
N PRO A 213 -13.47 22.58 -8.22
CA PRO A 213 -13.83 21.50 -7.33
C PRO A 213 -15.15 20.86 -7.78
N PRO A 214 -15.26 19.53 -7.71
CA PRO A 214 -16.52 18.86 -7.99
C PRO A 214 -17.58 19.37 -7.00
N GLY A 215 -18.82 19.56 -7.47
CA GLY A 215 -19.95 19.82 -6.57
C GLY A 215 -20.23 18.62 -5.66
N ASP A 216 -21.14 18.79 -4.70
CA ASP A 216 -21.57 17.72 -3.81
C ASP A 216 -22.40 16.67 -4.55
N VAL A 217 -21.69 15.74 -5.20
CA VAL A 217 -22.29 14.55 -5.78
C VAL A 217 -22.32 13.48 -4.70
N ALA A 218 -23.53 13.17 -4.22
CA ALA A 218 -23.72 12.06 -3.31
C ALA A 218 -23.13 10.78 -3.90
N THR A 219 -22.20 10.18 -3.16
CA THR A 219 -21.63 8.88 -3.52
C THR A 219 -22.63 7.81 -3.11
N HIS A 220 -23.18 7.11 -4.09
CA HIS A 220 -24.11 6.00 -3.86
C HIS A 220 -23.39 4.67 -4.04
N GLY A 221 -23.90 3.63 -3.38
CA GLY A 221 -23.45 2.26 -3.61
C GLY A 221 -23.71 1.83 -5.07
N THR A 222 -22.88 0.93 -5.57
CA THR A 222 -23.09 0.30 -6.89
C THR A 222 -24.05 -0.87 -6.79
N ASP A 223 -24.63 -1.30 -7.91
CA ASP A 223 -25.42 -2.52 -7.98
C ASP A 223 -24.60 -3.75 -7.55
N GLU A 224 -23.31 -3.78 -7.93
CA GLU A 224 -22.35 -4.80 -7.45
C GLU A 224 -22.26 -4.81 -5.92
N GLN A 225 -22.16 -3.65 -5.28
CA GLN A 225 -22.14 -3.55 -3.83
C GLN A 225 -23.45 -4.04 -3.21
N ALA A 226 -24.60 -3.71 -3.79
CA ALA A 226 -25.89 -4.18 -3.30
C ALA A 226 -25.98 -5.72 -3.33
N VAL A 227 -25.51 -6.36 -4.41
CA VAL A 227 -25.43 -7.82 -4.53
C VAL A 227 -24.51 -8.42 -3.47
N VAL A 228 -23.31 -7.85 -3.27
CA VAL A 228 -22.36 -8.30 -2.25
C VAL A 228 -22.94 -8.16 -0.84
N VAL A 229 -23.60 -7.05 -0.52
CA VAL A 229 -24.28 -6.85 0.76
C VAL A 229 -25.36 -7.90 0.98
N ALA A 230 -26.21 -8.16 -0.03
CA ALA A 230 -27.23 -9.20 0.07
C ALA A 230 -26.64 -10.59 0.32
N ARG A 231 -25.52 -10.93 -0.33
CA ARG A 231 -24.78 -12.18 -0.10
C ARG A 231 -24.21 -12.26 1.31
N LEU A 232 -23.58 -11.19 1.80
CA LEU A 232 -23.08 -11.13 3.17
C LEU A 232 -24.21 -11.34 4.18
N VAL A 233 -25.34 -10.65 4.03
CA VAL A 233 -26.50 -10.79 4.92
C VAL A 233 -27.04 -12.22 4.89
N GLN A 234 -27.20 -12.82 3.71
CA GLN A 234 -27.66 -14.20 3.61
C GLN A 234 -26.70 -15.18 4.28
N ARG A 235 -25.39 -15.04 4.03
CA ARG A 235 -24.38 -15.94 4.55
C ARG A 235 -24.28 -15.84 6.06
N LEU A 236 -24.22 -14.62 6.59
CA LEU A 236 -24.13 -14.31 8.02
C LEU A 236 -25.47 -14.44 8.76
N GLY A 237 -26.60 -14.63 8.05
CA GLY A 237 -27.90 -14.92 8.63
C GLY A 237 -28.25 -16.41 8.69
N ALA A 238 -27.42 -17.30 8.13
CA ALA A 238 -27.66 -18.75 8.12
C ALA A 238 -27.74 -19.31 9.55
N PRO A 239 -28.44 -20.41 9.86
CA PRO A 239 -28.52 -20.94 11.23
C PRO A 239 -27.22 -21.61 11.73
N ARG A 240 -26.29 -21.92 10.83
CA ARG A 240 -25.00 -22.56 11.10
C ARG A 240 -23.84 -21.56 11.01
N PRO A 241 -22.67 -21.85 11.62
CA PRO A 241 -21.47 -21.07 11.41
C PRO A 241 -21.08 -21.06 9.93
N THR A 242 -20.86 -19.87 9.40
CA THR A 242 -20.46 -19.61 8.01
C THR A 242 -19.37 -18.57 8.00
N ARG A 243 -18.59 -18.56 6.92
CA ARG A 243 -17.50 -17.61 6.74
C ARG A 243 -17.58 -16.97 5.37
N ALA A 244 -17.25 -15.70 5.31
CA ALA A 244 -17.13 -14.93 4.09
C ALA A 244 -15.81 -14.14 4.09
N ALA A 245 -15.22 -13.96 2.92
CA ALA A 245 -14.10 -13.06 2.70
C ALA A 245 -14.50 -12.01 1.67
N LEU A 246 -14.33 -10.72 1.99
CA LEU A 246 -14.62 -9.63 1.06
C LEU A 246 -13.31 -8.98 0.58
N LEU A 247 -12.95 -9.26 -0.66
CA LEU A 247 -11.71 -8.83 -1.30
C LEU A 247 -11.97 -7.67 -2.26
N ALA A 248 -11.27 -6.55 -2.13
CA ALA A 248 -11.44 -5.44 -3.07
C ALA A 248 -10.25 -4.48 -3.04
N ALA A 249 -10.02 -3.76 -4.13
CA ALA A 249 -9.12 -2.62 -4.10
C ALA A 249 -9.66 -1.50 -3.19
N ARG A 250 -8.83 -0.48 -2.93
CA ARG A 250 -9.24 0.71 -2.19
C ARG A 250 -10.28 1.50 -2.99
N GLY A 251 -11.23 2.14 -2.31
CA GLY A 251 -12.25 2.97 -2.96
C GLY A 251 -13.40 2.22 -3.62
N ARG A 252 -13.48 0.88 -3.46
CA ARG A 252 -14.57 0.03 -3.97
C ARG A 252 -15.76 -0.15 -3.01
N GLY A 253 -15.70 0.44 -1.81
CA GLY A 253 -16.82 0.41 -0.85
C GLY A 253 -16.90 -0.84 0.02
N LYS A 254 -15.75 -1.37 0.41
CA LYS A 254 -15.63 -2.57 1.24
C LYS A 254 -16.18 -2.37 2.66
N SER A 255 -15.68 -1.36 3.38
CA SER A 255 -16.13 -1.00 4.73
C SER A 255 -17.60 -0.62 4.77
N SER A 256 -18.07 0.13 3.76
CA SER A 256 -19.49 0.46 3.63
C SER A 256 -20.36 -0.77 3.39
N ALA A 257 -19.90 -1.74 2.58
CA ALA A 257 -20.61 -3.00 2.38
C ALA A 257 -20.69 -3.83 3.68
N LEU A 258 -19.58 -3.93 4.44
CA LEU A 258 -19.59 -4.56 5.76
C LEU A 258 -20.59 -3.87 6.70
N GLY A 259 -20.55 -2.54 6.78
CA GLY A 259 -21.46 -1.78 7.63
C GLY A 259 -22.92 -1.96 7.27
N LEU A 260 -23.26 -1.90 5.97
CA LEU A 260 -24.62 -2.14 5.49
C LEU A 260 -25.11 -3.56 5.81
N ALA A 261 -24.24 -4.57 5.67
CA ALA A 261 -24.56 -5.94 6.04
C ALA A 261 -24.76 -6.07 7.57
N ALA A 262 -23.88 -5.46 8.37
CA ALA A 262 -23.99 -5.44 9.82
C ALA A 262 -25.32 -4.82 10.28
N ARG A 263 -25.70 -3.69 9.70
CA ARG A 263 -26.97 -3.01 9.97
C ARG A 263 -28.16 -3.92 9.69
N ALA A 264 -28.18 -4.57 8.54
CA ALA A 264 -29.29 -5.43 8.15
C ALA A 264 -29.43 -6.65 9.08
N LEU A 265 -28.32 -7.25 9.49
CA LEU A 265 -28.30 -8.37 10.45
C LEU A 265 -28.76 -7.92 11.85
N ALA A 266 -28.28 -6.76 12.32
CA ALA A 266 -28.67 -6.20 13.61
C ALA A 266 -30.16 -5.82 13.65
N ALA A 267 -30.69 -5.27 12.55
CA ALA A 267 -32.13 -5.01 12.40
C ALA A 267 -32.97 -6.30 12.42
N GLY A 268 -32.38 -7.43 12.02
CA GLY A 268 -32.96 -8.77 12.17
C GLY A 268 -32.83 -9.38 13.57
N GLY A 269 -32.28 -8.65 14.54
CA GLY A 269 -32.13 -9.08 15.93
C GLY A 269 -30.82 -9.81 16.24
N ALA A 270 -29.93 -9.98 15.27
CA ALA A 270 -28.63 -10.61 15.51
C ALA A 270 -27.71 -9.68 16.31
N ARG A 271 -26.93 -10.25 17.24
CA ARG A 271 -25.86 -9.52 17.93
C ARG A 271 -24.62 -9.45 17.04
N VAL A 272 -24.45 -8.32 16.38
CA VAL A 272 -23.38 -8.09 15.41
C VAL A 272 -22.28 -7.21 16.01
N LEU A 273 -21.03 -7.61 15.83
CA LEU A 273 -19.85 -6.83 16.23
C LEU A 273 -18.98 -6.53 15.01
N ILE A 274 -18.36 -5.35 15.02
CA ILE A 274 -17.32 -4.98 14.05
C ILE A 274 -15.97 -4.97 14.76
N SER A 275 -14.95 -5.50 14.10
CA SER A 275 -13.56 -5.48 14.57
C SER A 275 -12.63 -5.00 13.45
N ALA A 276 -11.45 -4.53 13.81
CA ALA A 276 -10.40 -4.05 12.91
C ALA A 276 -9.09 -3.90 13.71
N PRO A 277 -7.93 -3.65 13.06
CA PRO A 277 -6.66 -3.38 13.75
C PRO A 277 -6.74 -2.27 14.79
N HIS A 278 -7.58 -1.27 14.55
CA HIS A 278 -7.91 -0.20 15.49
C HIS A 278 -9.26 0.42 15.12
N GLU A 279 -9.93 1.07 16.08
CA GLU A 279 -11.29 1.62 15.90
C GLU A 279 -11.39 2.57 14.70
N ARG A 280 -10.35 3.37 14.45
CA ARG A 280 -10.28 4.27 13.30
C ARG A 280 -10.42 3.57 11.94
N ALA A 281 -9.95 2.33 11.83
CA ALA A 281 -10.06 1.55 10.59
C ALA A 281 -11.50 1.04 10.41
N ALA A 282 -12.19 0.74 11.50
CA ALA A 282 -13.60 0.36 11.50
C ALA A 282 -14.56 1.55 11.35
N ALA A 283 -14.09 2.80 11.46
CA ALA A 283 -14.94 3.99 11.54
C ALA A 283 -15.96 4.09 10.39
N GLU A 284 -15.54 3.77 9.15
CA GLU A 284 -16.43 3.80 7.99
C GLU A 284 -17.48 2.67 8.05
N ALA A 285 -17.07 1.46 8.45
CA ALA A 285 -18.00 0.34 8.60
C ALA A 285 -19.03 0.62 9.71
N LEU A 286 -18.59 1.16 10.86
CA LEU A 286 -19.45 1.58 11.98
C LEU A 286 -20.42 2.68 11.56
N ARG A 287 -19.96 3.66 10.78
CA ARG A 287 -20.81 4.74 10.26
C ARG A 287 -21.98 4.21 9.43
N PHE A 288 -21.74 3.21 8.58
CA PHE A 288 -22.79 2.57 7.77
C PHE A 288 -23.63 1.55 8.55
N ALA A 289 -23.05 0.92 9.57
CA ALA A 289 -23.77 0.03 10.47
C ALA A 289 -24.84 0.77 11.28
N GLY A 290 -24.52 2.00 11.73
CA GLY A 290 -25.42 2.81 12.54
C GLY A 290 -25.53 2.31 13.98
N ALA A 291 -26.58 2.73 14.68
CA ALA A 291 -26.81 2.34 16.06
C ALA A 291 -27.11 0.83 16.19
N GLY A 292 -26.58 0.20 17.25
CA GLY A 292 -26.83 -1.22 17.56
C GLY A 292 -25.70 -2.17 17.15
N VAL A 293 -24.66 -1.68 16.48
CA VAL A 293 -23.43 -2.44 16.18
C VAL A 293 -22.25 -1.78 16.88
N ALA A 294 -21.52 -2.55 17.69
CA ALA A 294 -20.39 -2.05 18.46
C ALA A 294 -19.06 -2.45 17.85
N PHE A 295 -18.06 -1.57 18.01
CA PHE A 295 -16.66 -1.92 17.79
C PHE A 295 -16.13 -2.73 18.98
N VAL A 296 -15.44 -3.83 18.69
CA VAL A 296 -14.66 -4.56 19.70
C VAL A 296 -13.29 -4.91 19.13
N PRO A 297 -12.18 -4.59 19.82
CA PRO A 297 -10.84 -4.98 19.42
C PRO A 297 -10.73 -6.50 19.17
N THR A 298 -9.93 -6.89 18.17
CA THR A 298 -9.81 -8.29 17.75
C THR A 298 -9.21 -9.18 18.85
N ASP A 299 -8.24 -8.65 19.60
CA ASP A 299 -7.61 -9.32 20.74
C ASP A 299 -8.58 -9.56 21.90
N VAL A 300 -9.47 -8.61 22.19
CA VAL A 300 -10.55 -8.79 23.19
C VAL A 300 -11.51 -9.90 22.75
N LEU A 301 -11.92 -9.92 21.49
CA LEU A 301 -12.78 -10.99 20.98
C LEU A 301 -12.09 -12.37 21.01
N ALA A 302 -10.79 -12.41 20.70
CA ALA A 302 -9.98 -13.63 20.70
C ALA A 302 -9.73 -14.20 22.12
N GLN A 303 -9.88 -13.38 23.17
CA GLN A 303 -9.84 -13.85 24.55
C GLN A 303 -11.14 -14.53 25.00
N GLY A 304 -12.22 -14.40 24.23
CA GLY A 304 -13.54 -14.96 24.55
C GLY A 304 -14.32 -14.11 25.56
N GLY A 305 -15.47 -14.64 26.03
CA GLY A 305 -16.34 -13.95 27.00
C GLY A 305 -17.29 -12.90 26.41
N VAL A 306 -17.13 -12.57 25.13
CA VAL A 306 -18.06 -11.71 24.37
C VAL A 306 -18.93 -12.59 23.48
N ALA A 307 -20.22 -12.72 23.76
CA ALA A 307 -21.11 -13.44 22.86
C ALA A 307 -21.48 -12.56 21.66
N ALA A 308 -21.46 -13.12 20.45
CA ALA A 308 -21.85 -12.50 19.18
C ALA A 308 -22.39 -13.55 18.21
N ASP A 309 -23.40 -13.19 17.44
CA ASP A 309 -23.97 -14.05 16.39
C ASP A 309 -23.18 -13.92 15.08
N ALA A 310 -22.66 -12.71 14.82
CA ALA A 310 -21.81 -12.39 13.69
C ALA A 310 -20.70 -11.39 14.06
N VAL A 311 -19.50 -11.62 13.53
CA VAL A 311 -18.34 -10.75 13.69
C VAL A 311 -17.82 -10.35 12.30
N LEU A 312 -17.77 -9.06 12.02
CA LEU A 312 -17.28 -8.50 10.77
C LEU A 312 -15.94 -7.82 11.02
N VAL A 313 -14.86 -8.36 10.47
CA VAL A 313 -13.49 -7.86 10.64
C VAL A 313 -13.09 -7.06 9.41
N ASP A 314 -12.92 -5.75 9.56
CA ASP A 314 -12.41 -4.87 8.49
C ASP A 314 -10.87 -4.77 8.54
N GLU A 315 -10.25 -4.53 7.39
CA GLU A 315 -8.80 -4.57 7.16
C GLU A 315 -8.11 -5.78 7.81
N ALA A 316 -8.72 -6.97 7.68
CA ALA A 316 -8.29 -8.18 8.36
C ALA A 316 -6.85 -8.60 8.04
N ALA A 317 -6.31 -8.29 6.87
CA ALA A 317 -4.93 -8.64 6.52
C ALA A 317 -3.86 -7.83 7.26
N GLN A 318 -4.24 -6.73 7.92
CA GLN A 318 -3.34 -5.98 8.80
C GLN A 318 -3.22 -6.65 10.19
N LEU A 319 -4.05 -7.65 10.49
CA LEU A 319 -3.98 -8.43 11.72
C LEU A 319 -3.09 -9.67 11.55
N PRO A 320 -2.32 -10.08 12.57
CA PRO A 320 -1.57 -11.32 12.54
C PRO A 320 -2.49 -12.54 12.34
N VAL A 321 -2.12 -13.45 11.43
CA VAL A 321 -2.87 -14.70 11.18
C VAL A 321 -3.15 -15.51 12.46
N PRO A 322 -2.21 -15.66 13.42
CA PRO A 322 -2.50 -16.36 14.68
C PRO A 322 -3.64 -15.72 15.49
N LEU A 323 -3.73 -14.39 15.47
CA LEU A 323 -4.79 -13.65 16.18
C LEU A 323 -6.16 -13.89 15.52
N LEU A 324 -6.21 -13.89 14.19
CA LEU A 324 -7.44 -14.20 13.44
C LEU A 324 -7.92 -15.63 13.67
N ARG A 325 -7.00 -16.60 13.83
CA ARG A 325 -7.35 -17.99 14.18
C ARG A 325 -7.90 -18.07 15.59
N ALA A 326 -7.22 -17.45 16.56
CA ALA A 326 -7.69 -17.39 17.94
C ALA A 326 -9.09 -16.77 18.05
N LEU A 327 -9.39 -15.73 17.26
CA LEU A 327 -10.72 -15.15 17.16
C LEU A 327 -11.79 -16.16 16.72
N VAL A 328 -11.54 -16.90 15.64
CA VAL A 328 -12.49 -17.90 15.11
C VAL A 328 -12.69 -19.03 16.11
N ASP A 329 -11.63 -19.45 16.79
CA ASP A 329 -11.65 -20.53 17.77
C ASP A 329 -12.38 -20.11 19.06
N ALA A 330 -12.25 -18.85 19.48
CA ALA A 330 -12.93 -18.31 20.65
C ALA A 330 -14.45 -18.17 20.47
N LEU A 331 -14.93 -18.03 19.23
CA LEU A 331 -16.33 -17.84 18.89
C LEU A 331 -16.80 -18.83 17.81
N PRO A 332 -16.81 -20.15 18.10
CA PRO A 332 -17.03 -21.19 17.09
C PRO A 332 -18.47 -21.21 16.53
N ALA A 333 -19.44 -20.68 17.28
CA ALA A 333 -20.83 -20.56 16.87
C ALA A 333 -21.12 -19.28 16.06
N ALA A 334 -20.20 -18.31 16.06
CA ALA A 334 -20.36 -17.06 15.35
C ALA A 334 -20.11 -17.24 13.85
N ARG A 335 -20.66 -16.31 13.07
CA ARG A 335 -20.41 -16.20 11.63
C ARG A 335 -19.45 -15.07 11.37
N PHE A 336 -18.56 -15.26 10.42
CA PHE A 336 -17.48 -14.30 10.19
C PHE A 336 -17.53 -13.74 8.78
N ALA A 337 -17.35 -12.42 8.66
CA ALA A 337 -16.90 -11.82 7.42
C ALA A 337 -15.55 -11.15 7.65
N PHE A 338 -14.56 -11.48 6.82
CA PHE A 338 -13.25 -10.84 6.84
C PHE A 338 -13.09 -10.01 5.59
N ALA A 339 -13.02 -8.70 5.73
CA ALA A 339 -12.79 -7.80 4.62
C ALA A 339 -11.34 -7.33 4.63
N THR A 340 -10.71 -7.31 3.46
CA THR A 340 -9.36 -6.78 3.32
C THR A 340 -9.14 -6.15 1.97
N THR A 341 -8.29 -5.13 1.93
CA THR A 341 -7.80 -4.56 0.69
C THR A 341 -6.96 -5.59 -0.08
N THR A 342 -7.28 -5.76 -1.36
CA THR A 342 -6.47 -6.51 -2.33
C THR A 342 -5.75 -5.49 -3.21
N HIS A 343 -4.49 -5.74 -3.54
CA HIS A 343 -3.72 -4.92 -4.50
C HIS A 343 -3.60 -3.42 -4.11
N GLY A 344 -3.39 -3.12 -2.82
CA GLY A 344 -2.99 -1.77 -2.36
C GLY A 344 -1.47 -1.66 -2.18
N TYR A 345 -0.94 -0.43 -2.13
CA TYR A 345 0.47 -0.15 -1.81
C TYR A 345 0.91 -0.81 -0.48
N GLU A 346 -0.03 -1.05 0.43
CA GLU A 346 0.22 -1.70 1.72
C GLU A 346 0.54 -3.21 1.63
N GLY A 347 0.33 -3.88 0.49
CA GLY A 347 0.85 -5.23 0.19
C GLY A 347 0.41 -6.41 1.10
N THR A 348 -0.36 -6.17 2.17
CA THR A 348 -0.66 -7.13 3.26
C THR A 348 -1.65 -8.24 2.87
N GLY A 349 -2.52 -8.01 1.88
CA GLY A 349 -3.61 -8.93 1.52
C GLY A 349 -3.16 -10.34 1.06
N ARG A 350 -1.95 -10.49 0.53
CA ARG A 350 -1.48 -11.77 -0.05
C ARG A 350 -1.25 -12.86 1.01
N GLY A 351 -0.56 -12.52 2.10
CA GLY A 351 -0.31 -13.47 3.19
C GLY A 351 -1.61 -13.93 3.87
N PHE A 352 -2.57 -13.01 3.99
CA PHE A 352 -3.92 -13.31 4.50
C PHE A 352 -4.68 -14.29 3.60
N VAL A 353 -4.74 -14.05 2.29
CA VAL A 353 -5.43 -14.95 1.35
C VAL A 353 -4.79 -16.34 1.34
N VAL A 354 -3.45 -16.41 1.23
CA VAL A 354 -2.73 -17.69 1.09
C VAL A 354 -2.68 -18.49 2.39
N ARG A 355 -2.54 -17.85 3.55
CA ARG A 355 -2.31 -18.57 4.83
C ARG A 355 -3.54 -18.67 5.73
N PHE A 356 -4.43 -17.69 5.70
CA PHE A 356 -5.61 -17.66 6.56
C PHE A 356 -6.85 -18.19 5.85
N LEU A 357 -7.21 -17.62 4.70
CA LEU A 357 -8.41 -18.05 3.98
C LEU A 357 -8.33 -19.51 3.53
N ALA A 358 -7.17 -19.96 3.06
CA ALA A 358 -6.95 -21.35 2.66
C ALA A 358 -7.14 -22.36 3.82
N ALA A 359 -6.95 -21.91 5.07
CA ALA A 359 -7.11 -22.75 6.26
C ALA A 359 -8.52 -22.66 6.88
N LEU A 360 -9.39 -21.76 6.40
CA LEU A 360 -10.74 -21.59 6.92
C LEU A 360 -11.75 -22.48 6.18
N PRO A 361 -12.46 -23.38 6.86
CA PRO A 361 -13.50 -24.18 6.23
C PRO A 361 -14.76 -23.34 5.94
N ASP A 362 -15.43 -23.66 4.83
CA ASP A 362 -16.72 -23.07 4.41
C ASP A 362 -16.68 -21.54 4.21
N VAL A 363 -15.54 -21.04 3.69
CA VAL A 363 -15.35 -19.64 3.27
C VAL A 363 -15.93 -19.40 1.88
N GLU A 364 -16.83 -18.42 1.77
CA GLU A 364 -17.25 -17.84 0.48
C GLU A 364 -16.41 -16.59 0.19
N VAL A 365 -15.73 -16.54 -0.96
CA VAL A 365 -14.92 -15.38 -1.36
C VAL A 365 -15.75 -14.48 -2.28
N LEU A 366 -16.00 -13.26 -1.81
CA LEU A 366 -16.71 -12.20 -2.53
C LEU A 366 -15.72 -11.11 -2.95
N SER A 367 -16.01 -10.42 -4.04
CA SER A 367 -15.17 -9.30 -4.51
C SER A 367 -15.96 -8.08 -4.93
N LEU A 368 -15.39 -6.88 -4.72
CA LEU A 368 -15.87 -5.62 -5.31
C LEU A 368 -14.83 -5.08 -6.29
N ARG A 369 -15.27 -4.73 -7.49
CA ARG A 369 -14.41 -4.24 -8.58
C ARG A 369 -14.77 -2.82 -8.98
N ALA A 370 -16.04 -2.46 -8.95
CA ALA A 370 -16.48 -1.13 -9.35
C ALA A 370 -16.05 -0.06 -8.31
N PRO A 371 -15.38 1.03 -8.70
CA PRO A 371 -15.14 2.15 -7.79
C PRO A 371 -16.46 2.81 -7.38
N ILE A 372 -16.55 3.16 -6.10
CA ILE A 372 -17.65 4.00 -5.61
C ILE A 372 -17.22 5.48 -5.54
N ARG A 373 -15.94 5.74 -5.22
CA ARG A 373 -15.42 7.10 -4.95
C ARG A 373 -15.21 7.91 -6.23
N TRP A 374 -14.93 7.26 -7.34
CA TRP A 374 -14.71 7.86 -8.66
C TRP A 374 -15.34 7.00 -9.77
N ALA A 375 -15.37 7.48 -11.00
CA ALA A 375 -15.88 6.71 -12.13
C ALA A 375 -14.89 5.62 -12.59
N GLU A 376 -15.44 4.52 -13.09
CA GLU A 376 -14.67 3.42 -13.70
C GLU A 376 -13.79 3.92 -14.86
N GLY A 377 -12.64 3.26 -15.06
CA GLY A 377 -11.66 3.66 -16.08
C GLY A 377 -10.97 5.00 -15.78
N CYS A 378 -10.89 5.40 -14.51
CA CYS A 378 -10.27 6.67 -14.12
C CYS A 378 -8.77 6.70 -14.55
N PRO A 379 -8.34 7.66 -15.39
CA PRO A 379 -6.97 7.70 -15.89
C PRO A 379 -5.92 7.84 -14.78
N LEU A 380 -6.22 8.63 -13.74
CA LEU A 380 -5.35 8.77 -12.57
C LEU A 380 -5.18 7.43 -11.83
N GLU A 381 -6.25 6.63 -11.70
CA GLU A 381 -6.17 5.30 -11.08
C GLU A 381 -5.19 4.41 -11.84
N ALA A 382 -5.42 4.25 -13.14
CA ALA A 382 -4.60 3.42 -14.00
C ALA A 382 -3.13 3.89 -14.03
N ALA A 383 -2.89 5.20 -14.00
CA ALA A 383 -1.54 5.76 -13.96
C ALA A 383 -0.81 5.44 -12.65
N VAL A 384 -1.48 5.55 -11.50
CA VAL A 384 -0.90 5.23 -10.19
C VAL A 384 -0.67 3.72 -10.06
N ASP A 385 -1.65 2.91 -10.44
CA ASP A 385 -1.55 1.45 -10.41
C ASP A 385 -0.40 0.96 -11.30
N ALA A 386 -0.27 1.52 -12.50
CA ALA A 386 0.86 1.23 -13.37
C ALA A 386 2.18 1.73 -12.77
N ALA A 387 2.25 2.97 -12.27
CA ALA A 387 3.47 3.53 -11.69
C ALA A 387 4.02 2.68 -10.54
N LEU A 388 3.12 2.19 -9.67
CA LEU A 388 3.43 1.47 -8.44
C LEU A 388 3.33 -0.06 -8.59
N LEU A 389 3.00 -0.58 -9.78
CA LEU A 389 2.85 -2.02 -10.06
C LEU A 389 1.84 -2.70 -9.14
N LEU A 390 0.68 -2.06 -8.92
CA LEU A 390 -0.35 -2.57 -8.01
C LEU A 390 -1.22 -3.66 -8.67
N ASP A 391 -1.39 -3.61 -9.99
CA ASP A 391 -2.24 -4.53 -10.76
C ASP A 391 -1.47 -5.78 -11.22
N VAL A 392 -0.92 -6.54 -10.27
CA VAL A 392 -0.25 -7.82 -10.54
C VAL A 392 -1.11 -8.96 -10.03
N THR A 393 -1.88 -9.58 -10.92
CA THR A 393 -2.41 -10.93 -10.68
C THR A 393 -1.26 -11.93 -10.83
N PRO A 394 -0.83 -12.64 -9.79
CA PRO A 394 0.11 -13.73 -9.97
C PRO A 394 -0.57 -14.80 -10.83
N ASP A 395 0.16 -15.32 -11.81
CA ASP A 395 -0.16 -16.61 -12.38
C ASP A 395 -0.02 -17.64 -11.24
N VAL A 396 -1.16 -18.19 -10.80
CA VAL A 396 -1.19 -19.22 -9.75
C VAL A 396 -0.99 -20.62 -10.33
N SER A 397 -0.60 -20.72 -11.59
CA SER A 397 -0.07 -21.96 -12.15
C SER A 397 1.17 -22.36 -11.35
N PRO A 398 1.16 -23.51 -10.65
CA PRO A 398 2.36 -24.00 -10.01
C PRO A 398 3.34 -24.35 -11.13
N ASP A 399 4.28 -23.46 -11.40
CA ASP A 399 5.46 -23.79 -12.20
C ASP A 399 6.40 -24.62 -11.31
N VAL A 400 5.93 -25.82 -10.97
CA VAL A 400 6.78 -26.90 -10.46
C VAL A 400 7.18 -27.69 -11.69
N THR A 401 8.03 -27.10 -12.52
CA THR A 401 9.03 -27.91 -13.18
C THR A 401 10.15 -28.07 -12.15
N PRO A 402 10.38 -29.28 -11.61
CA PRO A 402 11.54 -29.49 -10.74
C PRO A 402 12.78 -29.22 -11.60
N ASP A 403 13.46 -28.11 -11.32
CA ASP A 403 14.75 -27.75 -11.92
C ASP A 403 15.86 -28.59 -11.28
N VAL A 404 15.69 -29.90 -11.36
CA VAL A 404 16.68 -30.92 -11.00
C VAL A 404 16.77 -31.86 -12.19
N THR A 405 17.50 -31.45 -13.22
CA THR A 405 18.20 -32.44 -14.04
C THR A 405 19.31 -33.03 -13.15
N PRO A 406 19.25 -34.33 -12.79
CA PRO A 406 20.37 -34.95 -12.11
C PRO A 406 21.57 -34.94 -13.06
N ASP A 407 22.58 -34.16 -12.70
CA ASP A 407 23.87 -34.14 -13.37
C ASP A 407 24.64 -35.40 -12.95
N VAL A 408 24.24 -36.54 -13.51
CA VAL A 408 24.96 -37.81 -13.38
C VAL A 408 25.23 -38.32 -14.79
N THR A 409 26.35 -37.87 -15.35
CA THR A 409 27.01 -38.59 -16.43
C THR A 409 27.59 -39.88 -15.84
N PRO A 410 27.19 -41.08 -16.31
CA PRO A 410 27.86 -42.31 -15.92
C PRO A 410 29.25 -42.33 -16.57
N ASP A 411 30.29 -42.28 -15.74
CA ASP A 411 31.68 -42.46 -16.16
C ASP A 411 31.93 -43.96 -16.35
N VAL A 412 31.64 -44.45 -17.55
CA VAL A 412 32.00 -45.81 -17.97
C VAL A 412 32.78 -45.70 -19.27
N THR A 413 34.10 -45.59 -19.15
CA THR A 413 35.02 -45.89 -20.24
C THR A 413 35.13 -47.42 -20.40
N PRO A 414 34.78 -48.00 -21.55
CA PRO A 414 35.08 -49.40 -21.81
C PRO A 414 36.59 -49.55 -22.09
N ASP A 415 37.27 -50.31 -21.24
CA ASP A 415 38.64 -50.77 -21.46
C ASP A 415 38.62 -51.88 -22.51
N VAL A 416 39.01 -51.56 -23.74
CA VAL A 416 39.18 -52.53 -24.83
C VAL A 416 40.66 -52.54 -25.19
N SER A 417 41.41 -53.40 -24.52
CA SER A 417 42.75 -53.80 -24.95
C SER A 417 42.62 -54.89 -26.05
N PRO A 418 43.21 -54.73 -27.23
CA PRO A 418 43.25 -55.79 -28.23
C PRO A 418 44.33 -56.82 -27.85
N ASP A 419 43.90 -58.02 -27.46
CA ASP A 419 44.79 -59.18 -27.35
C ASP A 419 45.16 -59.65 -28.77
N VAL A 420 46.42 -59.41 -29.15
CA VAL A 420 47.05 -60.00 -30.33
C VAL A 420 47.90 -61.16 -29.84
N THR A 421 47.56 -62.37 -30.27
CA THR A 421 48.49 -63.51 -30.28
C THR A 421 48.51 -64.13 -31.69
N PRO A 422 49.67 -64.68 -32.10
CA PRO A 422 50.05 -64.86 -33.51
C PRO A 422 49.32 -65.96 -34.27
#